data_AF-A0A9J9KKP3-F1
#
_entry.id   AF-A0A9J9KKP3-F1
#
_cell.length_a   1.000
_cell.length_b   1.000
_cell.length_c   1.000
_cell.angle_alpha   90.00
_cell.angle_beta   90.00
_cell.angle_gamma   90.00
#
_symmetry.space_group_name_H-M   'P 1'
#
loop_
_entity.id
_entity.type
_entity.pdbx_description
1 polymer ?
#
loop_
_entity_poly.entity_id
_entity_poly.type
_entity_poly.pdbx_seq_one_letter_code
_entity_poly.pdbx_strand_id
1 'polypeptide(L)'
;MCFSAPASFTAAAVLLGTGIVTVRRVRAWREVPYAAIPLLFGIQQLLEGMLWLTFPDRAPLLKVVLTHLYSFFSHVLWPIYVPLAALALETVPWRRRVLAGIALAGALVGVYLLVMLVRLPITARVVGQHIFYDSPHFYVLTTMALYLIGTCAGLTGR
;
A
#
# COMPACT_ATOMS: atom_id res chain seq x y z
N MET A 1 4.09 -7.98 5.57
CA MET A 1 4.87 -9.23 5.64
C MET A 1 6.26 -8.90 5.15
N CYS A 2 7.21 -8.70 6.05
CA CYS A 2 8.57 -8.30 5.70
C CYS A 2 9.50 -9.44 6.14
N PHE A 3 9.99 -10.29 5.24
CA PHE A 3 10.68 -11.52 5.63
C PHE A 3 12.22 -11.41 5.53
N SER A 4 12.76 -10.87 4.43
CA SER A 4 14.21 -10.73 4.23
C SER A 4 14.52 -9.90 2.99
N ALA A 5 15.74 -9.36 2.89
CA ALA A 5 16.18 -8.58 1.72
C ALA A 5 16.03 -9.36 0.39
N PRO A 6 16.50 -10.63 0.28
CA PRO A 6 16.34 -11.40 -0.95
C PRO A 6 14.87 -11.60 -1.34
N ALA A 7 14.00 -11.91 -0.36
CA ALA A 7 12.57 -12.08 -0.63
C ALA A 7 11.93 -10.79 -1.16
N SER A 8 12.25 -9.64 -0.57
CA SER A 8 11.74 -8.34 -1.02
C SER A 8 12.22 -8.01 -2.44
N PHE A 9 13.49 -8.24 -2.78
CA PHE A 9 14.00 -8.00 -4.13
C PHE A 9 13.42 -8.97 -5.17
N THR A 10 13.25 -10.26 -4.83
CA THR A 10 12.60 -11.22 -5.71
C THR A 10 11.14 -10.84 -5.99
N ALA A 11 10.40 -10.47 -4.94
CA ALA A 11 9.02 -10.00 -5.09
C ALA A 11 8.97 -8.72 -5.96
N ALA A 12 9.86 -7.76 -5.71
CA ALA A 12 9.97 -6.54 -6.51
C ALA A 12 10.19 -6.85 -8.00
N ALA A 13 11.12 -7.74 -8.34
CA ALA A 13 11.41 -8.10 -9.73
C ALA A 13 10.17 -8.69 -10.44
N VAL A 14 9.50 -9.65 -9.79
CA VAL A 14 8.28 -10.29 -10.33
C VAL A 14 7.15 -9.27 -10.49
N LEU A 15 6.91 -8.44 -9.48
CA LEU A 15 5.84 -7.45 -9.45
C LEU A 15 6.06 -6.30 -10.45
N LEU A 16 7.29 -5.82 -10.58
CA LEU A 16 7.63 -4.80 -11.58
C LEU A 16 7.47 -5.36 -12.99
N GLY A 17 7.94 -6.58 -13.25
CA GLY A 17 7.79 -7.23 -14.56
C GLY A 17 6.31 -7.43 -14.94
N THR A 18 5.52 -8.02 -14.03
CA THR A 18 4.08 -8.22 -14.24
C THR A 18 3.31 -6.89 -14.32
N GLY A 19 3.68 -5.89 -13.54
CA GLY A 19 3.14 -4.52 -13.59
C GLY A 19 3.37 -3.86 -14.95
N ILE A 20 4.58 -3.95 -15.50
CA ILE A 20 4.88 -3.44 -16.84
C ILE A 20 4.04 -4.15 -17.90
N VAL A 21 3.94 -5.48 -17.83
CA VAL A 21 3.16 -6.27 -18.79
C VAL A 21 1.67 -5.92 -18.72
N THR A 22 1.10 -5.85 -17.52
CA THR A 22 -0.32 -5.54 -17.32
C THR A 22 -0.67 -4.13 -17.79
N VAL A 23 0.13 -3.12 -17.45
CA VAL A 23 -0.07 -1.73 -17.92
C VAL A 23 0.02 -1.64 -19.44
N ARG A 24 0.97 -2.34 -20.08
CA ARG A 24 1.10 -2.37 -21.55
C ARG A 24 -0.07 -3.05 -22.28
N ARG A 25 -0.85 -3.88 -21.57
CA ARG A 25 -1.99 -4.64 -22.13
C ARG A 25 -3.32 -3.93 -21.97
N VAL A 26 -3.36 -2.80 -21.27
CA VAL A 26 -4.56 -1.99 -21.07
C VAL A 26 -5.12 -1.52 -22.41
N ARG A 27 -6.44 -1.64 -22.58
CA ARG A 27 -7.15 -1.18 -23.79
C ARG A 27 -7.93 0.10 -23.56
N ALA A 28 -8.33 0.36 -22.31
CA ALA A 28 -9.06 1.56 -21.93
C ALA A 28 -8.35 2.29 -20.80
N TRP A 29 -8.29 3.63 -20.86
CA TRP A 29 -7.63 4.45 -19.84
C TRP A 29 -8.14 4.20 -18.40
N ARG A 30 -9.39 3.76 -18.28
CA ARG A 30 -10.04 3.39 -17.01
C ARG A 30 -9.43 2.17 -16.33
N GLU A 31 -8.76 1.31 -17.09
CA GLU A 31 -8.10 0.10 -16.57
C GLU A 31 -6.69 0.38 -16.05
N VAL A 32 -6.07 1.51 -16.45
CA VAL A 32 -4.69 1.86 -16.10
C VAL A 32 -4.45 1.86 -14.58
N PRO A 33 -5.30 2.51 -13.75
CA PRO A 33 -5.06 2.53 -12.31
C PRO A 33 -5.06 1.13 -11.69
N TYR A 34 -5.95 0.25 -12.16
CA TYR A 34 -6.01 -1.12 -11.68
C TYR A 34 -4.81 -1.95 -12.17
N ALA A 35 -4.44 -1.79 -13.43
CA ALA A 35 -3.29 -2.48 -14.02
C ALA A 35 -1.95 -2.04 -13.41
N ALA A 36 -1.87 -0.83 -12.84
CA ALA A 36 -0.65 -0.33 -12.19
C ALA A 36 -0.45 -0.84 -10.75
N ILE A 37 -1.41 -1.55 -10.16
CA ILE A 37 -1.31 -2.09 -8.79
C ILE A 37 -0.05 -2.96 -8.60
N PRO A 38 0.27 -3.96 -9.46
CA PRO A 38 1.47 -4.77 -9.29
C PRO A 38 2.75 -3.93 -9.40
N LEU A 39 2.77 -2.92 -10.27
CA LEU A 39 3.92 -2.03 -10.43
C LEU A 39 4.19 -1.21 -9.14
N LEU A 40 3.14 -0.61 -8.58
CA LEU A 40 3.23 0.15 -7.33
C LEU A 40 3.64 -0.74 -6.15
N PHE A 41 3.11 -1.96 -6.08
CA PHE A 41 3.49 -2.91 -5.05
C PHE A 41 4.95 -3.38 -5.23
N GLY A 42 5.42 -3.55 -6.46
CA GLY A 42 6.82 -3.85 -6.75
C GLY A 42 7.78 -2.75 -6.30
N ILE A 43 7.41 -1.47 -6.47
CA ILE A 43 8.16 -0.33 -5.94
C ILE A 43 8.22 -0.39 -4.41
N GLN A 44 7.09 -0.67 -3.74
CA GLN A 44 7.07 -0.82 -2.29
C GLN A 44 7.98 -1.97 -1.80
N GLN A 45 7.99 -3.11 -2.49
CA GLN A 45 8.90 -4.23 -2.16
C GLN A 45 10.37 -3.87 -2.40
N LEU A 46 10.67 -3.09 -3.43
CA LEU A 46 12.02 -2.59 -3.68
C LEU A 46 12.51 -1.69 -2.54
N LEU A 47 11.66 -0.76 -2.07
CA LEU A 47 11.96 0.10 -0.93
C LEU A 47 12.21 -0.72 0.35
N GLU A 48 11.45 -1.78 0.57
CA GLU A 48 11.64 -2.70 1.70
C GLU A 48 12.96 -3.47 1.61
N GLY A 49 13.31 -3.95 0.42
CA GLY A 49 14.60 -4.61 0.17
C GLY A 49 15.78 -3.67 0.41
N MET A 50 15.67 -2.40 -0.02
CA MET A 50 16.67 -1.37 0.30
C MET A 50 16.75 -1.08 1.80
N LEU A 51 15.60 -1.07 2.50
CA LEU A 51 15.56 -0.80 3.94
C LEU A 51 16.30 -1.88 4.72
N TRP A 52 16.17 -3.15 4.33
CA TRP A 52 16.94 -4.26 4.90
C TRP A 52 18.46 -4.03 4.85
N LEU A 53 18.97 -3.39 3.79
CA LEU A 53 20.41 -3.10 3.64
C LEU A 53 20.93 -2.03 4.60
N THR A 54 20.03 -1.25 5.22
CA THR A 54 20.40 -0.18 6.16
C THR A 54 20.65 -0.69 7.59
N PHE A 55 20.22 -1.91 7.92
CA PHE A 55 20.38 -2.49 9.24
C PHE A 55 21.76 -3.14 9.49
N PRO A 56 22.24 -3.20 10.75
CA PRO A 56 21.61 -2.64 11.94
C PRO A 56 21.65 -1.10 12.00
N ASP A 57 22.71 -0.43 11.53
CA ASP A 57 22.77 1.04 11.41
C ASP A 57 23.85 1.50 10.41
N ARG A 58 23.89 0.88 9.22
CA ARG A 58 24.88 1.21 8.19
C ARG A 58 24.65 2.57 7.54
N ALA A 59 23.39 3.04 7.51
CA ALA A 59 23.00 4.27 6.85
C ALA A 59 21.77 4.89 7.54
N PRO A 60 21.94 5.61 8.66
CA PRO A 60 20.83 6.07 9.51
C PRO A 60 19.87 7.02 8.77
N LEU A 61 20.40 7.94 7.95
CA LEU A 61 19.55 8.86 7.16
C LEU A 61 18.75 8.10 6.10
N LEU A 62 19.37 7.15 5.40
CA LEU A 62 18.69 6.32 4.40
C LEU A 62 17.62 5.43 5.06
N LYS A 63 17.89 4.89 6.25
CA LYS A 63 16.91 4.11 7.04
C LYS A 63 15.65 4.92 7.32
N VAL A 64 15.80 6.17 7.77
CA VAL A 64 14.68 7.07 8.04
C VAL A 64 13.89 7.36 6.77
N VAL A 65 14.56 7.72 5.67
CA VAL A 65 13.90 8.02 4.39
C VAL A 65 13.13 6.81 3.86
N LEU A 66 13.76 5.64 3.82
CA LEU A 66 13.14 4.41 3.33
C LEU A 66 11.97 3.96 4.22
N THR A 67 12.09 4.13 5.55
CA THR A 67 11.00 3.87 6.49
C THR A 67 9.79 4.75 6.17
N HIS A 68 9.98 6.05 5.96
CA HIS A 68 8.89 6.96 5.65
C HIS A 68 8.26 6.66 4.28
N LEU A 69 9.08 6.38 3.26
CA LEU A 69 8.59 6.01 1.93
C LEU A 69 7.76 4.71 1.97
N TYR A 70 8.26 3.68 2.66
CA TYR A 70 7.51 2.43 2.82
C TYR A 70 6.21 2.66 3.59
N SER A 71 6.26 3.37 4.72
CA SER A 71 5.09 3.68 5.53
C SER A 71 4.06 4.51 4.77
N PHE A 72 4.49 5.44 3.91
CA PHE A 72 3.61 6.19 3.03
C PHE A 72 2.84 5.27 2.07
N PHE A 73 3.53 4.34 1.40
CA PHE A 73 2.87 3.36 0.53
C PHE A 73 1.81 2.57 1.32
N SER A 74 2.20 2.03 2.47
CA SER A 74 1.33 1.19 3.30
C SER A 74 0.11 1.92 3.87
N HIS A 75 0.31 3.11 4.45
CA HIS A 75 -0.71 3.79 5.25
C HIS A 75 -1.49 4.85 4.47
N VAL A 76 -0.88 5.47 3.46
CA VAL A 76 -1.48 6.60 2.74
C VAL A 76 -1.90 6.20 1.35
N LEU A 77 -0.99 5.61 0.57
CA LEU A 77 -1.24 5.34 -0.84
C LEU A 77 -2.35 4.31 -1.04
N TRP A 78 -2.30 3.14 -0.40
CA TRP A 78 -3.26 2.06 -0.68
C TRP A 78 -4.72 2.37 -0.29
N PRO A 79 -5.03 2.95 0.89
CA PRO A 79 -6.40 3.30 1.24
C PRO A 79 -7.05 4.28 0.27
N ILE A 80 -6.25 5.12 -0.40
CA ILE A 80 -6.72 6.09 -1.40
C ILE A 80 -6.78 5.44 -2.79
N TYR A 81 -5.71 4.77 -3.18
CA TYR A 81 -5.51 4.29 -4.54
C TYR A 81 -6.44 3.13 -4.91
N VAL A 82 -6.62 2.14 -4.01
CA VAL A 82 -7.41 0.94 -4.33
C VAL A 82 -8.87 1.27 -4.62
N PRO A 83 -9.58 2.05 -3.78
CA PRO A 83 -10.97 2.42 -4.08
C PRO A 83 -11.09 3.24 -5.37
N LEU A 84 -10.13 4.14 -5.66
CA LEU A 84 -10.13 4.92 -6.90
C LEU A 84 -9.91 4.03 -8.14
N ALA A 85 -9.02 3.04 -8.05
CA ALA A 85 -8.79 2.07 -9.11
C ALA A 85 -10.03 1.21 -9.37
N ALA A 86 -10.71 0.75 -8.31
CA ALA A 86 -11.98 0.03 -8.43
C ALA A 86 -13.09 0.91 -9.02
N LEU A 87 -13.19 2.16 -8.58
CA LEU A 87 -14.18 3.13 -9.07
C LEU A 87 -13.99 3.45 -10.55
N ALA A 88 -12.76 3.46 -11.06
CA ALA A 88 -12.46 3.70 -12.47
C ALA A 88 -13.02 2.59 -13.38
N LEU A 89 -13.00 1.34 -12.91
CA LEU A 89 -13.49 0.15 -13.62
C LEU A 89 -15.01 -0.06 -13.51
N GLU A 90 -15.64 0.42 -12.44
CA GLU A 90 -17.06 0.13 -12.17
C GLU A 90 -18.00 0.87 -13.14
N THR A 91 -18.89 0.11 -13.78
CA THR A 91 -19.88 0.62 -14.75
C THR A 91 -21.28 0.72 -14.15
N VAL A 92 -21.59 -0.07 -13.11
CA VAL A 92 -22.92 -0.12 -12.51
C VAL A 92 -23.15 1.11 -11.63
N PRO A 93 -24.20 1.92 -11.88
CA PRO A 93 -24.38 3.22 -11.21
C PRO A 93 -24.47 3.15 -9.68
N TRP A 94 -25.16 2.15 -9.13
CA TRP A 94 -25.31 2.03 -7.67
C TRP A 94 -24.00 1.58 -7.01
N ARG A 95 -23.27 0.61 -7.60
CA ARG A 95 -21.96 0.15 -7.11
C ARG A 95 -20.94 1.28 -7.16
N ARG A 96 -20.98 2.08 -8.22
CA ARG A 96 -20.15 3.28 -8.37
C ARG A 96 -20.37 4.30 -7.26
N ARG A 97 -21.61 4.51 -6.79
CA ARG A 97 -21.89 5.39 -5.64
C ARG A 97 -21.34 4.82 -4.33
N VAL A 98 -21.48 3.51 -4.12
CA VAL A 98 -20.90 2.84 -2.95
C VAL A 98 -19.37 2.95 -2.95
N LEU A 99 -18.73 2.65 -4.08
CA LEU A 99 -17.28 2.79 -4.25
C LEU A 99 -16.81 4.25 -4.10
N ALA A 100 -17.59 5.23 -4.52
CA ALA A 100 -17.28 6.64 -4.29
C ALA A 100 -17.30 6.99 -2.79
N GLY A 101 -18.26 6.45 -2.04
CA GLY A 101 -18.28 6.57 -0.58
C GLY A 101 -17.06 5.92 0.09
N ILE A 102 -16.68 4.72 -0.36
CA ILE A 102 -15.47 4.02 0.11
C ILE A 102 -14.21 4.81 -0.25
N ALA A 103 -14.13 5.38 -1.46
CA ALA A 103 -13.00 6.20 -1.89
C ALA A 103 -12.87 7.49 -1.07
N LEU A 104 -13.99 8.13 -0.74
CA LEU A 104 -13.99 9.28 0.16
C LEU A 104 -13.51 8.89 1.56
N ALA A 105 -14.03 7.81 2.13
CA ALA A 105 -13.60 7.31 3.44
C ALA A 105 -12.10 6.95 3.44
N GLY A 106 -11.63 6.26 2.41
CA GLY A 106 -10.22 5.93 2.21
C GLY A 106 -9.33 7.16 2.06
N ALA A 107 -9.80 8.21 1.35
CA ALA A 107 -9.14 9.51 1.25
C ALA A 107 -9.01 10.20 2.62
N LEU A 108 -10.08 10.24 3.41
CA LEU A 108 -10.06 10.82 4.75
C LEU A 108 -9.10 10.08 5.68
N VAL A 109 -9.14 8.74 5.67
CA VAL A 109 -8.22 7.90 6.46
C VAL A 109 -6.78 8.10 5.99
N GLY A 110 -6.52 8.13 4.68
CA GLY A 110 -5.19 8.34 4.12
C GLY A 110 -4.62 9.72 4.46
N VAL A 111 -5.43 10.78 4.40
CA VAL A 111 -5.02 12.14 4.82
C VAL A 111 -4.72 12.18 6.31
N TYR A 112 -5.57 11.57 7.15
CA TYR A 112 -5.32 11.47 8.58
C TYR A 112 -4.00 10.74 8.88
N LEU A 113 -3.76 9.61 8.21
CA LEU A 113 -2.52 8.85 8.35
C LEU A 113 -1.30 9.60 7.81
N LEU A 114 -1.45 10.40 6.75
CA LEU A 114 -0.38 11.28 6.26
C LEU A 114 -0.02 12.37 7.27
N VAL A 115 -1.03 13.00 7.88
CA VAL A 115 -0.80 14.00 8.95
C VAL A 115 -0.08 13.34 10.13
N MET A 116 -0.48 12.12 10.51
CA MET A 116 0.21 11.36 11.56
C MET A 116 1.64 10.98 11.19
N LEU A 117 1.87 10.52 9.96
CA LEU A 117 3.19 10.16 9.44
C LEU A 117 4.17 11.33 9.47
N VAL A 118 3.70 12.56 9.25
CA VAL A 118 4.53 13.78 9.29
C VAL A 118 4.73 14.29 10.71
N ARG A 119 3.75 14.08 11.61
CA ARG A 119 3.79 14.63 12.98
C ARG A 119 4.41 13.70 14.02
N LEU A 120 4.36 12.38 13.82
CA LEU A 120 4.90 11.40 14.75
C LEU A 120 6.14 10.72 14.15
N PRO A 121 7.21 10.56 14.95
CA PRO A 121 8.38 9.83 14.49
C PRO A 121 8.02 8.34 14.31
N ILE A 122 8.06 7.85 13.07
CA ILE A 122 7.96 6.41 12.79
C ILE A 122 9.37 5.81 12.88
N THR A 123 9.50 4.75 13.67
CA THR A 123 10.75 3.99 13.77
C THR A 123 10.58 2.58 13.24
N ALA A 124 11.47 2.16 12.35
CA ALA A 124 11.57 0.78 11.92
C ALA A 124 12.59 0.04 12.80
N ARG A 125 12.16 -1.07 13.40
CA ARG A 125 13.00 -1.96 14.22
C ARG A 125 12.92 -3.37 13.67
N VAL A 126 14.03 -4.10 13.65
CA VAL A 126 14.00 -5.52 13.31
C VAL A 126 13.58 -6.30 14.56
N VAL A 127 12.46 -7.00 14.50
CA VAL A 127 11.97 -7.88 15.57
C VAL A 127 11.88 -9.29 14.99
N GLY A 128 12.83 -10.17 15.37
CA GLY A 128 12.94 -11.51 14.79
C GLY A 128 13.31 -11.48 13.30
N GLN A 129 12.49 -12.11 12.44
CA GLN A 129 12.68 -12.19 10.99
C GLN A 129 11.85 -11.14 10.21
N HIS A 130 11.37 -10.08 10.88
CA HIS A 130 10.59 -9.05 10.22
C HIS A 130 10.92 -7.64 10.69
N ILE A 131 10.69 -6.68 9.80
CA ILE A 131 10.76 -5.25 10.13
C ILE A 131 9.43 -4.88 10.78
N PHE A 132 9.48 -4.56 12.06
CA PHE A 132 8.38 -3.99 12.82
C PHE A 132 8.43 -2.46 12.70
N TYR A 133 7.34 -1.87 12.24
CA TYR A 133 7.18 -0.43 12.19
C TYR A 133 6.40 0.00 13.42
N ASP A 134 7.09 0.65 14.35
CA ASP A 134 6.47 1.16 15.57
C ASP A 134 5.59 2.36 15.18
N SER A 135 4.28 2.12 15.07
CA SER A 135 3.27 3.13 14.83
C SER A 135 2.37 3.21 16.07
N PRO A 136 2.25 4.36 16.76
CA PRO A 136 1.48 4.48 18.00
C PRO A 136 -0.04 4.39 17.83
N HIS A 137 -0.54 3.78 16.75
CA HIS A 137 -1.94 3.84 16.36
C HIS A 137 -2.71 2.65 16.92
N PHE A 138 -3.34 2.89 18.06
CA PHE A 138 -4.56 2.24 18.53
C PHE A 138 -5.62 2.30 17.43
N TYR A 139 -5.71 1.32 16.51
CA TYR A 139 -6.93 0.95 15.76
C TYR A 139 -6.70 -0.30 14.89
N VAL A 140 -5.77 -1.20 15.28
CA VAL A 140 -5.48 -2.41 14.48
C VAL A 140 -6.76 -3.18 14.17
N LEU A 141 -7.66 -3.35 15.16
CA LEU A 141 -8.91 -4.08 14.95
C LEU A 141 -9.91 -3.32 14.08
N THR A 142 -10.13 -2.03 14.33
CA THR A 142 -11.13 -1.23 13.60
C THR A 142 -10.71 -0.96 12.16
N THR A 143 -9.45 -0.62 11.92
CA THR A 143 -8.91 -0.42 10.58
C THR A 143 -8.89 -1.74 9.81
N MET A 144 -8.50 -2.85 10.47
CA MET A 144 -8.49 -4.17 9.83
C MET A 144 -9.91 -4.69 9.57
N ALA A 145 -10.87 -4.40 10.44
CA ALA A 145 -12.29 -4.73 10.24
C ALA A 145 -12.91 -3.90 9.10
N LEU A 146 -12.69 -2.58 9.06
CA LEU A 146 -13.15 -1.72 7.97
C LEU A 146 -12.49 -2.09 6.64
N TYR A 147 -11.21 -2.47 6.66
CA TYR A 147 -10.49 -2.96 5.50
C TYR A 147 -11.05 -4.31 5.00
N LEU A 148 -11.29 -5.27 5.91
CA LEU A 148 -11.92 -6.55 5.58
C LEU A 148 -13.33 -6.36 5.03
N ILE A 149 -14.15 -5.53 5.66
CA ILE A 149 -15.52 -5.23 5.20
C ILE A 149 -15.47 -4.56 3.83
N GLY A 150 -14.62 -3.55 3.63
CA GLY A 150 -14.47 -2.89 2.33
C GLY A 150 -13.98 -3.82 1.22
N THR A 151 -13.10 -4.78 1.55
CA THR A 151 -12.51 -5.71 0.57
C THR A 151 -13.43 -6.91 0.27
N CYS A 152 -14.16 -7.41 1.28
CA CYS A 152 -14.98 -8.61 1.14
C CYS A 152 -16.46 -8.31 0.82
N ALA A 153 -17.01 -7.17 1.26
CA ALA A 153 -18.41 -6.83 0.96
C ALA A 153 -18.66 -6.58 -0.54
N GLY A 154 -17.61 -6.29 -1.32
CA GLY A 154 -17.70 -6.17 -2.78
C GLY A 154 -17.90 -7.50 -3.52
N LEU A 155 -17.64 -8.64 -2.88
CA LEU A 155 -17.65 -9.98 -3.49
C LEU A 155 -18.96 -10.75 -3.29
N THR A 156 -19.84 -10.31 -2.39
CA THR A 156 -21.10 -11.01 -2.05
C THR A 156 -22.32 -10.58 -2.86
N GLY A 157 -22.20 -9.57 -3.73
CA GLY A 157 -23.27 -9.14 -4.62
C GLY A 157 -23.16 -9.75 -6.02
N ARG A 158 -23.36 -11.07 -6.13
CA ARG A 158 -23.80 -11.72 -7.38
C ARG A 158 -25.32 -11.72 -7.41
#